data_AF-X1QVM4-F1
#
_entry.id   AF-X1QVM4-F1
#
_cell.length_a   1.000
_cell.length_b   1.000
_cell.length_c   1.000
_cell.angle_alpha   90.00
_cell.angle_beta   90.00
_cell.angle_gamma   90.00
#
_symmetry.space_group_name_H-M   'P 1'
#
loop_
_entity.id
_entity.type
_entity.pdbx_description
1 polymer ?
#
loop_
_entity_poly.entity_id
_entity_poly.type
_entity_poly.pdbx_seq_one_letter_code
_entity_poly.pdbx_strand_id
1 'polypeptide(L)'
;ALDAFVFLANINNPVNSLTTKEIQDIYTGNITHWNEVGGTNTEIRPYQRNSNSGSQELMESLVMKELTMLDLPDMIIFGMMGMINQIEYDREGLGYSVNYYTQYMVRSDSVKLLAADGEYPDFNTLKNREYVYTTNVYAVIREDLDKSSTAYKLYE
;
A
#
# COMPACT_ATOMS: atom_id res chain seq x y z
N ALA A 1 6.69 16.28 0.08
CA ALA A 1 6.91 15.56 -1.20
C ALA A 1 5.61 14.85 -1.62
N LEU A 2 5.47 14.46 -2.89
CA LEU A 2 4.34 13.63 -3.34
C LEU A 2 4.79 12.18 -3.42
N ASP A 3 3.98 11.28 -2.91
CA ASP A 3 4.15 9.82 -3.00
C ASP A 3 2.78 9.18 -3.33
N ALA A 4 2.71 7.86 -3.40
CA ALA A 4 1.45 7.14 -3.55
C ALA A 4 1.36 5.95 -2.61
N PHE A 5 0.15 5.66 -2.14
CA PHE A 5 -0.17 4.42 -1.44
C PHE A 5 -0.50 3.34 -2.48
N VAL A 6 0.19 2.20 -2.43
CA VAL A 6 0.17 1.21 -3.51
C VAL A 6 -0.10 -0.20 -3.01
N PHE A 7 -0.71 -1.01 -3.87
CA PHE A 7 -0.99 -2.42 -3.62
C PHE A 7 0.07 -3.30 -4.25
N LEU A 8 0.42 -4.36 -3.54
CA LEU A 8 1.48 -5.31 -3.86
C LEU A 8 0.88 -6.69 -4.07
N ALA A 9 1.31 -7.37 -5.12
CA ALA A 9 1.07 -8.79 -5.32
C ALA A 9 2.35 -9.48 -5.77
N ASN A 10 2.40 -10.80 -5.63
CA ASN A 10 3.50 -11.58 -6.19
C ASN A 10 3.57 -11.39 -7.71
N ILE A 11 4.78 -11.38 -8.26
CA ILE A 11 4.98 -11.24 -9.71
C ILE A 11 4.23 -12.31 -10.52
N ASN A 12 4.04 -13.50 -9.95
CA ASN A 12 3.34 -14.61 -10.61
C ASN A 12 1.82 -14.57 -10.46
N ASN A 13 1.27 -13.67 -9.64
CA ASN A 13 -0.17 -13.48 -9.58
C ASN A 13 -0.65 -12.92 -10.94
N PRO A 14 -1.70 -13.45 -11.59
CA PRO A 14 -2.12 -12.98 -12.90
C PRO A 14 -2.82 -11.62 -12.89
N VAL A 15 -3.36 -11.18 -11.75
CA VAL A 15 -4.10 -9.91 -11.63
C VAL A 15 -3.12 -8.73 -11.72
N ASN A 16 -3.46 -7.72 -12.53
CA ASN A 16 -2.62 -6.53 -12.74
C ASN A 16 -3.29 -5.22 -12.31
N SER A 17 -4.59 -5.24 -12.08
CA SER A 17 -5.38 -4.08 -11.66
C SER A 17 -6.50 -4.54 -10.76
N LEU A 18 -6.83 -3.71 -9.77
CA LEU A 18 -8.06 -3.82 -8.99
C LEU A 18 -8.76 -2.47 -8.98
N THR A 19 -10.07 -2.46 -8.91
CA THR A 19 -10.84 -1.26 -8.62
C THR A 19 -10.82 -0.97 -7.13
N THR A 20 -11.07 0.28 -6.75
CA THR A 20 -11.23 0.67 -5.34
C THR A 20 -12.28 -0.18 -4.64
N LYS A 21 -13.39 -0.49 -5.31
CA LYS A 21 -14.46 -1.31 -4.74
C LYS A 21 -14.01 -2.75 -4.50
N GLU A 22 -13.29 -3.36 -5.45
CA GLU A 22 -12.75 -4.71 -5.29
C GLU A 22 -11.74 -4.77 -4.15
N ILE A 23 -10.87 -3.77 -4.04
CA ILE A 23 -9.92 -3.67 -2.92
C ILE A 23 -10.67 -3.62 -1.58
N GLN A 24 -11.67 -2.74 -1.46
CA GLN A 24 -12.49 -2.66 -0.25
C GLN A 24 -13.16 -4.00 0.04
N ASP A 25 -13.79 -4.62 -0.95
CA ASP A 25 -14.48 -5.89 -0.80
C ASP A 25 -13.57 -7.03 -0.38
N ILE A 26 -12.32 -7.06 -0.87
CA ILE A 26 -11.31 -8.02 -0.42
C ILE A 26 -11.01 -7.81 1.07
N TYR A 27 -10.76 -6.57 1.48
CA TYR A 27 -10.38 -6.25 2.86
C TYR A 27 -11.55 -6.23 3.85
N THR A 28 -12.81 -6.23 3.38
CA THR A 28 -14.01 -6.46 4.20
C THR A 28 -14.53 -7.90 4.12
N GLY A 29 -13.91 -8.76 3.31
CA GLY A 29 -14.28 -10.18 3.16
C GLY A 29 -15.49 -10.47 2.27
N ASN A 30 -15.94 -9.50 1.48
CA ASN A 30 -16.98 -9.70 0.47
C ASN A 30 -16.45 -10.44 -0.78
N ILE A 31 -15.19 -10.21 -1.13
CA ILE A 31 -14.45 -10.96 -2.14
C ILE A 31 -13.39 -11.78 -1.42
N THR A 32 -13.32 -13.07 -1.71
CA THR A 32 -12.44 -14.01 -0.99
C THR A 32 -11.52 -14.79 -1.93
N HIS A 33 -11.80 -14.81 -3.23
CA HIS A 33 -11.02 -15.57 -4.21
C HIS A 33 -10.59 -14.70 -5.40
N TRP A 34 -9.39 -14.98 -5.93
CA TRP A 34 -8.80 -14.20 -7.02
C TRP A 34 -9.60 -14.29 -8.33
N ASN A 35 -10.31 -15.38 -8.60
CA ASN A 35 -11.14 -15.53 -9.80
C ASN A 35 -12.34 -14.59 -9.84
N GLU A 36 -12.76 -14.05 -8.69
CA GLU A 36 -13.82 -13.03 -8.61
C GLU A 36 -13.36 -11.69 -9.24
N VAL A 37 -12.05 -11.49 -9.36
CA VAL A 37 -11.40 -10.29 -9.90
C VAL A 37 -10.47 -10.60 -11.07
N GLY A 38 -10.73 -11.72 -11.77
CA GLY A 38 -10.03 -12.09 -13.01
C GLY A 38 -8.72 -12.88 -12.84
N GLY A 39 -8.44 -13.39 -11.63
CA GLY A 39 -7.30 -14.24 -11.33
C GLY A 39 -7.60 -15.75 -11.31
N THR A 40 -6.78 -16.50 -10.57
CA THR A 40 -6.93 -17.95 -10.40
C THR A 40 -8.02 -18.31 -9.39
N ASN A 41 -8.56 -19.53 -9.46
CA ASN A 41 -9.52 -20.03 -8.46
C ASN A 41 -8.82 -20.41 -7.15
N THR A 42 -8.33 -19.40 -6.43
CA THR A 42 -7.54 -19.52 -5.21
C THR A 42 -7.96 -18.43 -4.23
N GLU A 43 -7.93 -18.76 -2.94
CA GLU A 43 -8.27 -17.84 -1.85
C GLU A 43 -7.24 -16.70 -1.76
N ILE A 44 -7.73 -15.47 -1.59
CA ILE A 44 -6.92 -14.28 -1.40
C ILE A 44 -6.43 -14.23 0.05
N ARG A 45 -5.16 -13.90 0.26
CA ARG A 45 -4.60 -13.61 1.59
C ARG A 45 -4.34 -12.11 1.74
N PRO A 46 -5.31 -11.33 2.26
CA PRO A 46 -5.20 -9.88 2.36
C PRO A 46 -4.40 -9.47 3.60
N TYR A 47 -3.08 -9.37 3.44
CA TYR A 47 -2.18 -8.94 4.51
C TYR A 47 -2.43 -7.49 4.90
N GLN A 48 -2.39 -7.24 6.20
CA GLN A 48 -2.57 -5.93 6.81
C GLN A 48 -1.31 -5.48 7.53
N ARG A 49 -1.23 -4.19 7.89
CA ARG A 49 -0.12 -3.64 8.66
C ARG A 49 -0.54 -3.49 10.12
N ASN A 50 0.43 -3.47 11.03
CA ASN A 50 0.16 -3.21 12.43
C ASN A 50 -0.47 -1.80 12.61
N SER A 51 -1.42 -1.63 13.53
CA SER A 51 -2.20 -0.39 13.72
C SER A 51 -1.37 0.90 13.85
N ASN A 52 -0.18 0.83 14.44
CA ASN A 52 0.72 1.97 14.58
C ASN A 52 1.54 2.29 13.30
N SER A 53 1.22 1.69 12.16
CA SER A 53 1.89 1.90 10.88
C SER A 53 1.24 3.04 10.10
N GLY A 54 2.04 3.97 9.59
CA GLY A 54 1.54 4.99 8.65
C GLY A 54 0.87 4.39 7.40
N SER A 55 1.33 3.22 6.92
CA SER A 55 0.65 2.54 5.81
C SER A 55 -0.72 1.97 6.19
N GLN A 56 -0.93 1.59 7.47
CA GLN A 56 -2.25 1.14 7.94
C GLN A 56 -3.21 2.34 7.98
N GLU A 57 -2.75 3.47 8.54
CA GLU A 57 -3.52 4.72 8.57
C GLU A 57 -3.90 5.18 7.15
N LEU A 58 -3.00 5.07 6.17
CA LEU A 58 -3.31 5.39 4.77
C LEU A 58 -4.33 4.42 4.16
N MET A 59 -4.25 3.11 4.46
CA MET A 59 -5.25 2.13 4.03
C MET A 59 -6.64 2.50 4.56
N GLU A 60 -6.73 2.82 5.84
CA GLU A 60 -8.00 3.15 6.50
C GLU A 60 -8.59 4.47 5.97
N SER A 61 -7.76 5.52 5.92
CA SER A 61 -8.21 6.87 5.56
C SER A 61 -8.44 7.10 4.06
N LEU A 62 -7.58 6.55 3.19
CA LEU A 62 -7.67 6.79 1.74
C LEU A 62 -8.54 5.77 1.03
N VAL A 63 -8.47 4.50 1.44
CA VAL A 63 -9.09 3.38 0.73
C VAL A 63 -10.38 2.96 1.41
N MET A 64 -10.34 2.62 2.69
CA MET A 64 -11.50 2.03 3.37
C MET A 64 -12.58 3.05 3.70
N LYS A 65 -12.24 4.31 3.98
CA LYS A 65 -13.20 5.40 4.21
C LYS A 65 -14.35 4.98 5.13
N GLU A 66 -14.01 4.67 6.38
CA GLU A 66 -14.93 4.22 7.45
C GLU A 66 -15.44 2.77 7.34
N LEU A 67 -15.09 2.02 6.28
CA LEU A 67 -15.37 0.59 6.23
C LEU A 67 -14.50 -0.18 7.24
N THR A 68 -15.15 -1.08 7.99
CA THR A 68 -14.45 -1.98 8.93
C THR A 68 -13.73 -3.08 8.17
N MET A 69 -12.40 -3.12 8.28
CA MET A 69 -11.58 -4.20 7.73
C MET A 69 -11.78 -5.51 8.52
N LEU A 70 -11.52 -6.64 7.88
CA LEU A 70 -11.50 -7.94 8.54
C LEU A 70 -10.50 -7.97 9.71
N ASP A 71 -10.89 -8.62 10.81
CA ASP A 71 -9.98 -8.93 11.91
C ASP A 71 -9.17 -10.19 11.55
N LEU A 72 -7.93 -9.99 11.08
CA LEU A 72 -7.03 -11.05 10.60
C LEU A 72 -5.70 -11.02 11.37
N PRO A 73 -5.68 -11.40 12.66
CA PRO A 73 -4.49 -11.28 13.50
C PRO A 73 -3.28 -12.05 12.95
N ASP A 74 -3.52 -13.19 12.29
CA ASP A 74 -2.47 -14.03 11.68
C ASP A 74 -1.92 -13.44 10.37
N MET A 75 -2.53 -12.38 9.82
CA MET A 75 -2.11 -11.70 8.59
C MET A 75 -1.63 -10.26 8.84
N ILE A 76 -1.30 -9.92 10.09
CA ILE A 76 -0.68 -8.63 10.44
C ILE A 76 0.82 -8.70 10.23
N ILE A 77 1.34 -7.84 9.36
CA ILE A 77 2.76 -7.76 9.02
C ILE A 77 3.40 -6.47 9.56
N PHE A 78 4.52 -6.64 10.27
CA PHE A 78 5.29 -5.53 10.83
C PHE A 78 6.36 -5.03 9.86
N GLY A 79 6.47 -3.71 9.75
CA GLY A 79 7.43 -3.04 8.87
C GLY A 79 7.11 -3.18 7.38
N MET A 80 7.57 -2.22 6.58
CA MET A 80 7.34 -2.23 5.13
C MET A 80 8.14 -3.35 4.44
N MET A 81 9.38 -3.62 4.88
CA MET A 81 10.16 -4.76 4.37
C MET A 81 9.48 -6.09 4.65
N GLY A 82 8.90 -6.26 5.84
CA GLY A 82 8.17 -7.48 6.19
C GLY A 82 7.02 -7.75 5.21
N MET A 83 6.29 -6.70 4.82
CA MET A 83 5.22 -6.82 3.83
C MET A 83 5.75 -7.26 2.47
N ILE A 84 6.84 -6.66 1.98
CA ILE A 84 7.45 -7.06 0.71
C ILE A 84 7.87 -8.53 0.77
N ASN A 85 8.61 -8.93 1.81
CA ASN A 85 9.05 -10.33 1.99
C ASN A 85 7.87 -11.30 2.03
N GLN A 86 6.76 -10.94 2.69
CA GLN A 86 5.58 -11.80 2.73
C GLN A 86 5.01 -12.04 1.33
N ILE A 87 4.88 -10.97 0.53
CA ILE A 87 4.34 -11.05 -0.84
C ILE A 87 5.30 -11.78 -1.80
N GLU A 88 6.62 -11.71 -1.58
CA GLU A 88 7.60 -12.45 -2.39
C GLU A 88 7.40 -13.96 -2.37
N TYR A 89 7.04 -14.52 -1.21
CA TYR A 89 6.86 -15.96 -1.04
C TYR A 89 5.41 -16.41 -1.19
N ASP A 90 4.47 -15.48 -1.26
CA ASP A 90 3.05 -15.76 -1.31
C ASP A 90 2.39 -15.28 -2.60
N ARG A 91 2.12 -16.23 -3.51
CA ARG A 91 1.44 -15.98 -4.78
C ARG A 91 0.01 -15.46 -4.64
N GLU A 92 -0.67 -15.82 -3.56
CA GLU A 92 -2.07 -15.44 -3.32
C GLU A 92 -2.18 -14.24 -2.38
N GLY A 93 -1.05 -13.71 -1.92
CA GLY A 93 -0.97 -12.56 -1.03
C GLY A 93 -1.33 -11.26 -1.75
N LEU A 94 -2.15 -10.45 -1.10
CA LEU A 94 -2.36 -9.04 -1.41
C LEU A 94 -1.86 -8.23 -0.22
N GLY A 95 -1.00 -7.25 -0.50
CA GLY A 95 -0.46 -6.35 0.52
C GLY A 95 -0.46 -4.91 0.04
N TYR A 96 0.03 -4.00 0.88
CA TYR A 96 0.17 -2.60 0.51
C TYR A 96 1.35 -1.92 1.20
N SER A 97 1.82 -0.85 0.58
CA SER A 97 2.98 -0.05 1.02
C SER A 97 2.88 1.36 0.42
N VAL A 98 3.98 2.12 0.47
CA VAL A 98 4.14 3.39 -0.25
C VAL A 98 5.09 3.22 -1.44
N ASN A 99 4.80 3.93 -2.53
CA ASN A 99 5.44 3.73 -3.83
C ASN A 99 6.95 3.97 -3.76
N TYR A 100 7.38 5.07 -3.12
CA TYR A 100 8.80 5.40 -3.06
C TYR A 100 9.64 4.28 -2.42
N TYR A 101 9.14 3.73 -1.31
CA TYR A 101 9.82 2.65 -0.58
C TYR A 101 9.94 1.39 -1.46
N THR A 102 8.85 0.98 -2.10
CA THR A 102 8.81 -0.24 -2.90
C THR A 102 9.66 -0.12 -4.18
N GLN A 103 9.55 0.99 -4.91
CA GLN A 103 10.15 1.17 -6.23
C GLN A 103 11.58 1.68 -6.22
N TYR A 104 12.01 2.39 -5.17
CA TYR A 104 13.32 3.06 -5.17
C TYR A 104 14.23 2.65 -4.01
N MET A 105 13.68 2.19 -2.88
CA MET A 105 14.50 1.80 -1.73
C MET A 105 14.78 0.30 -1.67
N VAL A 106 13.77 -0.55 -1.85
CA VAL A 106 13.92 -2.01 -1.73
C VAL A 106 14.14 -2.68 -3.07
N ARG A 107 13.24 -2.48 -4.04
CA ARG A 107 13.26 -3.08 -5.39
C ARG A 107 13.38 -4.61 -5.36
N SER A 108 12.24 -5.29 -5.41
CA SER A 108 12.17 -6.75 -5.55
C SER A 108 11.63 -7.13 -6.93
N ASP A 109 12.30 -8.08 -7.61
CA ASP A 109 11.84 -8.63 -8.89
C ASP A 109 10.69 -9.64 -8.72
N SER A 110 10.41 -10.05 -7.48
CA SER A 110 9.38 -11.04 -7.13
C SER A 110 8.05 -10.40 -6.72
N VAL A 111 8.00 -9.07 -6.60
CA VAL A 111 6.81 -8.30 -6.24
C VAL A 111 6.48 -7.31 -7.35
N LYS A 112 5.20 -7.19 -7.66
CA LYS A 112 4.69 -6.17 -8.58
C LYS A 112 3.69 -5.26 -7.88
N LEU A 113 3.58 -4.04 -8.40
CA LEU A 113 2.48 -3.14 -8.05
C LEU A 113 1.25 -3.48 -8.88
N LEU A 114 0.06 -3.34 -8.29
CA LEU A 114 -1.20 -3.39 -9.01
C LEU A 114 -1.65 -1.98 -9.37
N ALA A 115 -2.24 -1.82 -10.56
CA ALA A 115 -3.01 -0.64 -10.90
C ALA A 115 -4.25 -0.52 -10.01
N ALA A 116 -4.67 0.70 -9.74
CA ALA A 116 -5.88 1.01 -9.00
C ALA A 116 -6.82 1.81 -9.90
N ASP A 117 -8.05 1.34 -10.07
CA ASP A 117 -9.04 1.93 -10.99
C ASP A 117 -8.49 2.10 -12.43
N GLY A 118 -7.65 1.16 -12.87
CA GLY A 118 -7.04 1.15 -14.21
C GLY A 118 -5.76 1.99 -14.34
N GLU A 119 -5.41 2.79 -13.34
CA GLU A 119 -4.22 3.64 -13.36
C GLU A 119 -3.05 2.97 -12.64
N TYR A 120 -1.89 2.89 -13.31
CA TYR A 120 -0.68 2.29 -12.74
C TYR A 120 0.15 3.34 -12.00
N PRO A 121 0.73 3.06 -10.82
CA PRO A 121 1.46 4.04 -10.01
C PRO A 121 2.90 4.30 -10.51
N ASP A 122 3.06 4.85 -11.71
CA ASP A 122 4.34 5.28 -12.25
C ASP A 122 4.64 6.78 -11.99
N PHE A 123 5.80 7.25 -12.45
CA PHE A 123 6.20 8.63 -12.28
C PHE A 123 5.22 9.63 -12.89
N ASN A 124 4.67 9.35 -14.07
CA ASN A 124 3.79 10.27 -14.80
C ASN A 124 2.42 10.35 -14.13
N THR A 125 1.81 9.21 -13.82
CA THR A 125 0.48 9.17 -13.19
C THR A 125 0.51 9.76 -11.78
N LEU A 126 1.60 9.57 -11.02
CA LEU A 126 1.80 10.23 -9.72
C LEU A 126 1.96 11.73 -9.90
N LYS A 127 2.85 12.17 -10.80
CA LYS A 127 3.11 13.60 -11.04
C LYS A 127 1.85 14.34 -11.49
N ASN A 128 1.03 13.71 -12.33
CA ASN A 128 -0.20 14.28 -12.86
C ASN A 128 -1.42 14.08 -11.93
N ARG A 129 -1.26 13.33 -10.83
CA ARG A 129 -2.34 12.96 -9.90
C ARG A 129 -3.48 12.17 -10.56
N GLU A 130 -3.13 11.37 -11.56
CA GLU A 130 -4.04 10.43 -12.23
C GLU A 130 -4.21 9.16 -11.37
N TYR A 131 -3.13 8.70 -10.71
CA TYR A 131 -3.23 7.61 -9.76
C TYR A 131 -4.03 8.01 -8.52
N VAL A 132 -5.06 7.22 -8.19
CA VAL A 132 -6.11 7.59 -7.23
C VAL A 132 -5.65 7.75 -5.78
N TYR A 133 -4.54 7.11 -5.39
CA TYR A 133 -4.03 7.13 -4.01
C TYR A 133 -2.73 7.92 -3.85
N THR A 134 -2.58 9.01 -4.59
CA THR A 134 -1.50 9.97 -4.34
C THR A 134 -1.66 10.64 -2.98
N THR A 135 -0.57 10.80 -2.24
CA THR A 135 -0.55 11.39 -0.90
C THR A 135 0.68 12.26 -0.68
N ASN A 136 0.55 13.25 0.21
CA ASN A 136 1.66 14.12 0.56
C ASN A 136 2.45 13.52 1.74
N VAL A 137 3.78 13.54 1.61
CA VAL A 137 4.71 13.23 2.68
C VAL A 137 5.16 14.54 3.32
N TYR A 138 5.05 14.61 4.64
CA TYR A 138 5.35 15.80 5.43
C TYR A 138 6.55 15.58 6.35
N ALA A 139 7.41 16.58 6.46
CA ALA A 139 8.32 16.73 7.59
C ALA A 139 7.63 17.61 8.63
N VAL A 140 7.61 17.16 9.89
CA VAL A 140 7.01 17.91 11.00
C VAL A 140 8.08 18.23 12.02
N ILE A 141 8.09 19.47 12.49
CA ILE A 141 8.90 19.92 13.63
C ILE A 141 7.98 20.40 14.74
N ARG A 142 8.49 20.40 15.97
CA ARG A 142 7.78 21.04 17.08
C ARG A 142 7.72 22.54 16.86
N GLU A 143 6.60 23.16 17.21
CA GLU A 143 6.42 24.62 17.13
C GLU A 143 7.46 25.37 17.99
N ASP A 144 7.81 24.80 19.14
CA ASP A 144 8.79 25.36 20.09
C ASP A 144 10.23 24.92 19.81
N LEU A 145 10.52 24.34 18.64
CA LEU A 145 11.87 23.92 18.28
C LEU A 145 12.80 25.14 18.17
N ASP A 146 13.92 25.09 18.88
CA ASP A 146 14.95 26.12 18.80
C ASP A 146 15.44 26.28 17.35
N LYS A 147 15.24 27.48 16.81
CA LYS A 147 15.61 27.83 15.44
C LYS A 147 17.11 27.77 15.17
N SER A 148 17.93 27.82 16.23
CA SER A 148 19.38 27.66 16.13
C SER A 148 19.82 26.19 15.99
N SER A 149 18.94 25.25 16.34
CA SER A 149 19.24 23.82 16.34
C SER A 149 19.47 23.24 14.95
N THR A 150 20.27 22.18 14.86
CA THR A 150 20.50 21.46 13.60
C THR A 150 19.21 20.89 13.02
N ALA A 151 18.26 20.46 13.86
CA ALA A 151 16.98 19.94 13.42
C ALA A 151 16.14 21.01 12.69
N TYR A 152 16.13 22.25 13.17
CA TYR A 152 15.43 23.35 12.49
C TYR A 152 16.10 23.70 11.16
N LYS A 153 17.44 23.74 11.13
CA LYS A 153 18.21 24.01 9.90
C LYS A 153 18.08 22.92 8.84
N LEU A 154 17.79 21.68 9.23
CA LEU A 154 17.52 20.57 8.31
C LEU A 154 16.08 20.60 7.76
N TYR A 155 15.17 21.26 8.47
CA TYR A 155 13.78 21.42 8.06
C TYR A 155 13.57 22.56 7.07
N GLU A 156 14.30 23.67 7.24
CA GLU A 156 14.34 24.83 6.32
C GLU A 156 14.90 24.45 4.93
#